data_AF-A0A2E4ILT1-F1
#
_entry.id   AF-A0A2E4ILT1-F1
#
_cell.length_a   1.000
_cell.length_b   1.000
_cell.length_c   1.000
_cell.angle_alpha   90.00
_cell.angle_beta   90.00
_cell.angle_gamma   90.00
#
_symmetry.space_group_name_H-M   'P 1'
#
loop_
_entity.id
_entity.type
_entity.pdbx_description
1 polymer ?
#
loop_
_entity_poly.entity_id
_entity_poly.type
_entity_poly.pdbx_seq_one_letter_code
_entity_poly.pdbx_strand_id
1 'polypeptide(L)' 'MYSTFPENDKNRRNHMPLIQVQMFAGRTPQQKRDLVRALTDAFVETAGSTHDAVDVILTDVEQSDWGQGGELFSEKKRD' A
#
# COMPACT_ATOMS: atom_id res chain seq x y z
N MET A 1 -26.11 -17.42 15.60
CA MET A 1 -26.14 -16.01 16.03
C MET A 1 -25.42 -15.21 14.94
N TYR A 2 -26.12 -14.95 13.84
CA TYR A 2 -25.57 -14.17 12.72
C TYR A 2 -25.71 -12.70 13.09
N SER A 3 -24.58 -12.00 13.20
CA SER A 3 -24.54 -10.56 13.44
C SER A 3 -25.26 -9.88 12.28
N THR A 4 -26.41 -9.27 12.57
CA THR A 4 -27.16 -8.42 11.64
C THR A 4 -26.35 -7.16 11.42
N PHE A 5 -25.67 -7.06 10.28
CA PHE A 5 -25.12 -5.80 9.80
C PHE A 5 -26.30 -4.86 9.48
N PRO A 6 -26.38 -3.66 10.07
CA PRO A 6 -27.51 -2.76 9.87
C PRO A 6 -27.55 -2.23 8.43
N GLU A 7 -28.74 -2.26 7.87
CA GLU A 7 -29.10 -2.11 6.45
C GLU A 7 -29.19 -0.64 5.99
N ASN A 8 -28.33 0.26 6.50
CA ASN A 8 -28.38 1.67 6.12
C ASN A 8 -27.03 2.22 5.66
N ASP A 9 -26.57 1.68 4.54
CA ASP A 9 -25.23 1.91 4.02
C ASP A 9 -25.25 2.53 2.63
N LYS A 10 -26.03 3.59 2.48
CA LYS A 10 -26.09 4.36 1.22
C LYS A 10 -24.88 5.31 1.06
N ASN A 11 -23.94 5.30 2.02
CA ASN A 11 -22.75 6.18 2.03
C ASN A 11 -21.40 5.45 1.93
N ARG A 12 -21.31 4.10 1.99
CA ARG A 12 -20.07 3.35 1.63
C ARG A 12 -19.85 3.21 0.12
N ARG A 13 -20.25 4.23 -0.64
CA ARG A 13 -19.82 4.42 -2.02
C ARG A 13 -18.90 5.62 -2.19
N ASN A 14 -18.31 6.14 -1.11
CA ASN A 14 -17.02 6.80 -1.22
C ASN A 14 -15.95 5.72 -1.25
N HIS A 15 -15.50 5.45 -2.47
CA HIS A 15 -14.23 4.83 -2.85
C HIS A 15 -13.27 4.71 -1.66
N MET A 16 -13.04 3.50 -1.15
CA MET A 16 -11.94 3.19 -0.23
C MET A 16 -10.77 2.64 -1.07
N PRO A 17 -9.95 3.50 -1.69
CA PRO A 17 -8.80 3.05 -2.45
C PRO A 17 -7.73 2.50 -1.50
N LEU A 18 -7.29 1.29 -1.81
CA LEU A 18 -6.17 0.64 -1.15
C LEU A 18 -4.94 0.68 -2.06
N ILE A 19 -3.86 1.30 -1.59
CA ILE A 19 -2.55 1.29 -2.25
C ILE A 19 -1.64 0.33 -1.48
N GLN A 20 -1.16 -0.71 -2.16
CA GLN A 20 -0.17 -1.63 -1.60
C GLN A 20 1.19 -1.40 -2.25
N VAL A 21 2.19 -1.10 -1.42
CA VAL A 21 3.57 -0.93 -1.86
C VAL A 21 4.41 -2.04 -1.25
N GLN A 22 4.96 -2.87 -2.13
CA GLN A 22 5.95 -3.87 -1.74
C GLN A 22 7.32 -3.36 -2.16
N MET A 23 8.24 -3.28 -1.21
CA MET A 23 9.58 -2.75 -1.44
C MET A 23 10.62 -3.50 -0.62
N PHE A 24 11.88 -3.40 -1.02
CA PHE A 24 12.96 -3.99 -0.24
C PHE A 24 13.05 -3.37 1.15
N ALA A 25 13.36 -4.20 2.14
CA ALA A 25 13.64 -3.75 3.50
C ALA A 25 14.77 -2.71 3.57
N GLY A 26 14.84 -1.98 4.68
CA GLY A 26 15.93 -1.02 4.98
C GLY A 26 15.59 0.47 4.83
N ARG A 27 14.32 0.84 4.59
CA ARG A 27 13.88 2.25 4.55
C ARG A 27 13.66 2.77 5.97
N THR A 28 14.03 4.02 6.20
CA THR A 28 13.84 4.65 7.51
C THR A 28 12.36 4.93 7.79
N PRO A 29 11.93 5.04 9.07
CA PRO A 29 10.56 5.43 9.39
C PRO A 29 10.14 6.77 8.79
N GLN A 30 11.08 7.71 8.63
CA GLN A 30 10.80 9.00 8.00
C GLN A 30 10.49 8.84 6.51
N GLN A 31 11.29 8.07 5.78
CA GLN A 31 11.03 7.78 4.36
C GLN A 31 9.69 7.10 4.13
N LYS A 32 9.29 6.19 5.03
CA LYS A 32 7.97 5.54 4.98
C LYS A 32 6.84 6.54 5.17
N ARG A 33 6.96 7.48 6.12
CA ARG A 33 5.97 8.54 6.34
C ARG A 33 5.83 9.44 5.12
N ASP A 34 6.96 9.87 4.56
CA ASP A 34 6.98 10.75 3.39
C ASP A 34 6.38 10.05 2.16
N LEU A 35 6.65 8.75 2.00
CA LEU A 35 6.07 7.93 0.94
C LEU A 35 4.55 7.80 1.06
N VAL A 36 4.03 7.46 2.25
CA VAL A 36 2.58 7.36 2.48
C VAL A 36 1.89 8.67 2.13
N ARG A 37 2.43 9.79 2.61
CA ARG A 37 1.89 11.12 2.33
C ARG A 37 1.86 11.41 0.83
N ALA A 38 2.99 11.20 0.14
CA ALA A 38 3.09 11.46 -1.29
C ALA A 38 2.11 10.61 -2.12
N LEU A 39 1.91 9.34 -1.76
CA LEU A 39 0.98 8.45 -2.45
C LEU A 39 -0.47 8.87 -2.23
N THR A 40 -0.83 9.21 -0.99
CA THR A 40 -2.18 9.71 -0.67
C THR A 40 -2.46 11.02 -1.39
N ASP A 41 -1.54 11.99 -1.34
CA ASP A 41 -1.66 13.29 -2.01
C ASP A 41 -1.84 13.10 -3.52
N ALA A 42 -0.98 12.29 -4.15
CA ALA A 42 -1.06 11.99 -5.59
C ALA A 42 -2.39 11.31 -5.96
N PHE A 43 -2.91 10.41 -5.13
CA PHE A 43 -4.19 9.75 -5.40
C PHE A 43 -5.35 10.74 -5.32
N VAL A 44 -5.39 11.56 -4.29
CA VAL A 44 -6.42 12.58 -4.09
C VAL A 44 -6.43 13.59 -5.25
N GLU A 45 -5.24 14.04 -5.68
CA GLU A 45 -5.08 15.00 -6.78
C GLU A 45 -5.50 14.42 -8.14
N THR A 46 -5.26 13.13 -8.40
CA THR A 46 -5.44 12.55 -9.74
C THR A 46 -6.77 11.82 -9.93
N ALA A 47 -7.20 11.05 -8.93
CA ALA A 47 -8.37 10.18 -9.03
C ALA A 47 -9.61 10.75 -8.33
N GLY A 48 -9.46 11.80 -7.52
CA GLY A 48 -10.53 12.40 -6.76
C GLY A 48 -10.99 11.51 -5.60
N SER A 49 -10.54 11.82 -4.39
CA SER A 49 -11.02 11.22 -3.15
C SER A 49 -10.67 12.14 -1.97
N THR A 50 -11.02 11.76 -0.76
CA THR A 50 -10.58 12.44 0.46
C THR A 50 -9.41 11.68 1.10
N HIS A 51 -8.51 12.38 1.79
CA HIS A 51 -7.33 11.76 2.43
C HIS A 51 -7.70 10.66 3.42
N ASP A 52 -8.81 10.79 4.14
CA ASP A 52 -9.32 9.82 5.12
C ASP A 52 -9.87 8.53 4.48
N ALA A 53 -10.13 8.55 3.18
CA ALA A 53 -10.61 7.39 2.45
C ALA A 53 -9.46 6.53 1.85
N VAL A 54 -8.22 7.04 1.80
CA VAL A 54 -7.09 6.35 1.18
C VAL A 54 -6.30 5.54 2.20
N ASP A 55 -6.26 4.23 2.01
CA ASP A 55 -5.42 3.33 2.79
C ASP A 55 -4.12 3.01 2.05
N VAL A 56 -2.98 3.11 2.75
CA VAL A 56 -1.66 2.74 2.22
C VAL A 56 -1.03 1.66 3.09
N ILE A 57 -0.75 0.50 2.51
CA ILE A 57 -0.02 -0.59 3.15
C ILE A 57 1.39 -0.65 2.58
N LEU A 58 2.38 -0.51 3.46
CA LEU A 58 3.79 -0.72 3.14
C LEU A 58 4.23 -2.11 3.61
N THR A 59 4.74 -2.91 2.69
CA THR A 59 5.33 -4.22 2.98
C THR A 59 6.81 -4.18 2.66
N ASP A 60 7.64 -4.32 3.68
CA ASP A 60 9.07 -4.55 3.51
C ASP A 60 9.30 -6.03 3.23
N VAL A 61 10.01 -6.33 2.15
CA VAL A 61 10.37 -7.67 1.74
C VAL A 61 11.89 -7.78 1.72
N GLU A 62 12.44 -8.80 2.37
CA GLU A 62 13.87 -9.06 2.31
C GLU A 62 14.28 -9.47 0.89
N GLN A 63 15.52 -9.20 0.50
CA GLN A 63 16.01 -9.59 -0.83
C GLN A 63 16.03 -11.11 -1.04
N SER A 64 16.10 -11.88 0.06
CA SER A 64 15.98 -13.34 0.07
C SER A 64 14.57 -13.83 -0.26
N ASP A 65 13.56 -12.98 -0.09
CA ASP A 65 12.16 -13.36 -0.22
C ASP A 65 11.55 -12.77 -1.50
N TRP A 66 12.35 -12.04 -2.27
CA TRP A 66 11.94 -11.41 -3.53
C TRP A 66 12.48 -12.17 -4.74
N GLY A 67 11.59 -12.80 -5.50
CA GLY A 67 11.95 -13.46 -6.76
C GLY A 67 11.82 -12.53 -7.96
N GLN A 68 12.80 -12.52 -8.87
CA GLN A 68 12.68 -11.84 -10.16
C GLN A 68 13.35 -12.62 -11.27
N GLY A 69 12.57 -13.11 -12.24
CA GLY A 69 13.10 -13.87 -13.38
C GLY A 69 13.50 -15.30 -13.04
N GLY A 70 12.90 -15.89 -11.99
CA GLY A 70 13.17 -17.25 -11.55
C GLY A 70 14.30 -17.39 -10.52
N GLU A 71 14.97 -16.28 -10.17
CA GLU A 71 16.04 -16.25 -9.18
C GLU A 71 15.67 -15.33 -8.01
N LEU A 72 16.15 -15.66 -6.81
CA LEU A 72 16.04 -14.76 -5.66
C LEU A 72 16.90 -13.53 -5.88
N PHE A 73 16.40 -12.37 -5.47
CA PHE A 73 17.11 -11.11 -5.65
C PHE A 73 18.43 -11.08 -4.86
N SER A 74 18.48 -11.78 -3.72
CA SER A 74 19.72 -12.00 -2.97
C SER A 74 20.81 -12.77 -3.72
N GLU A 75 20.44 -13.56 -4.73
CA GLU A 75 21.35 -14.42 -5.49
C GLU A 75 21.80 -13.78 -6.81
N LYS A 76 21.16 -12.67 -7.20
CA LYS A 76 21.57 -11.92 -8.39
C LYS A 76 22.95 -11.31 -8.19
N LYS A 77 23.91 -11.76 -8.99
CA LYS A 77 25.20 -11.08 -9.12
C LYS A 77 24.93 -9.69 -9.68
N ARG A 78 25.40 -8.67 -8.96
CA ARG A 78 25.47 -7.31 -9.50
C ARG A 78 26.60 -7.31 -10.52
N ASP A 79 26.22 -7.22 -11.80
CA ASP A 79 27.16 -6.89 -12.89
C ASP A 79 27.58 -5.40 -12.79
#